data_AF-A0A4V1T2H4-F1
#
_entry.id   AF-A0A4V1T2H4-F1
#
_cell.length_a   1.000
_cell.length_b   1.000
_cell.length_c   1.000
_cell.angle_alpha   90.00
_cell.angle_beta   90.00
_cell.angle_gamma   90.00
#
_symmetry.space_group_name_H-M   'P 1'
#
loop_
_entity.id
_entity.type
_entity.pdbx_description
1 polymer ?
#
loop_
_entity_poly.entity_id
_entity_poly.type
_entity_poly.pdbx_seq_one_letter_code
_entity_poly.pdbx_strand_id
1 'polypeptide(L)' 'AVCVICGQPALYSYRLIENDTKILLGEKESYEPRCRRCYLLGKNVSA' A
#
# COMPACT_ATOMS: atom_id res chain seq x y z
N ALA A 1 10.87 3.05 -4.76
CA ALA A 1 10.77 2.46 -3.41
C ALA A 1 10.88 0.94 -3.52
N VAL A 2 11.04 0.23 -2.40
CA VAL A 2 11.08 -1.24 -2.37
C VAL A 2 9.72 -1.74 -1.91
N CYS A 3 9.19 -2.77 -2.57
CA CYS A 3 7.91 -3.36 -2.19
C CYS A 3 8.03 -3.98 -0.79
N VAL A 4 7.25 -3.49 0.16
CA VAL A 4 7.29 -3.97 1.56
C VAL A 4 6.83 -5.41 1.74
N ILE A 5 6.22 -6.00 0.71
CA ILE A 5 5.71 -7.38 0.71
C ILE A 5 6.72 -8.38 0.14
N CYS A 6 7.42 -8.03 -0.95
CA CYS A 6 8.24 -9.00 -1.69
C CYS A 6 9.65 -8.51 -2.07
N GLY A 7 10.04 -7.30 -1.66
CA GLY A 7 11.36 -6.75 -1.92
C GLY A 7 11.63 -6.30 -3.37
N GLN A 8 10.68 -6.49 -4.29
CA GLN A 8 10.82 -6.04 -5.68
C GLN A 8 10.66 -4.51 -5.83
N PRO A 9 11.10 -3.89 -6.94
CA PRO A 9 10.86 -2.47 -7.18
C PRO A 9 9.38 -2.11 -7.09
N ALA A 10 9.05 -1.18 -6.18
CA ALA A 10 7.69 -0.68 -6.00
C ALA A 10 7.44 0.52 -6.90
N LEU A 11 6.32 0.44 -7.62
CA LEU A 11 5.84 1.44 -8.59
C LEU A 11 4.47 2.02 -8.18
N TYR A 12 3.83 1.48 -7.14
CA TYR A 12 2.48 1.84 -6.71
C TYR A 12 2.44 2.12 -5.21
N SER A 13 1.59 3.05 -4.79
CA SER A 13 1.29 3.34 -3.39
C SER A 13 -0.04 2.68 -3.02
N TYR A 14 -0.01 1.64 -2.21
CA TYR A 14 -1.19 0.91 -1.76
C TYR A 14 -1.73 1.53 -0.47
N ARG A 15 -3.04 1.79 -0.41
CA ARG A 15 -3.69 2.39 0.77
C ARG A 15 -4.01 1.30 1.80
N LEU A 16 -3.62 1.50 3.05
CA LEU A 16 -3.87 0.56 4.15
C LEU A 16 -5.21 0.77 4.85
N ILE A 17 -5.67 2.02 4.89
CA ILE A 17 -6.92 2.41 5.59
C ILE A 17 -8.15 2.26 4.67
N GLU A 18 -9.17 1.54 5.16
CA GLU A 18 -10.51 1.44 4.54
C GLU A 18 -11.48 2.48 5.11
N ASN A 19 -10.98 3.63 5.55
CA ASN A 19 -11.85 4.60 6.20
C ASN A 19 -12.54 5.50 5.15
N ASP A 20 -13.88 5.50 5.17
CA ASP A 20 -14.76 6.34 4.34
C ASP A 20 -14.79 7.81 4.81
N THR A 21 -14.09 8.12 5.90
CA THR A 21 -13.93 9.49 6.41
C THR A 21 -12.88 10.26 5.62
N LYS A 22 -13.32 10.73 4.45
CA LYS A 22 -13.08 12.05 3.86
C LYS A 22 -11.95 12.86 4.53
N ILE A 23 -10.70 12.55 4.16
CA ILE A 23 -9.52 13.41 4.28
C ILE A 23 -9.18 13.82 5.72
N LEU A 24 -8.47 12.93 6.44
CA LEU A 24 -7.66 13.31 7.60
C LEU A 24 -6.32 13.85 7.09
N LEU A 25 -6.20 15.17 6.97
CA LEU A 25 -4.93 15.85 6.73
C LEU A 25 -3.99 15.58 7.92
N GLY A 26 -3.03 14.67 7.75
CA GLY A 26 -1.96 14.51 8.75
C GLY A 26 -1.19 13.19 8.72
N GLU A 27 -1.78 12.09 8.24
CA GLU A 27 -1.15 10.78 8.47
C GLU A 27 -0.36 10.28 7.25
N LYS A 28 0.97 10.42 7.34
CA LYS A 28 1.93 9.85 6.37
C LYS A 28 1.89 8.31 6.28
N GLU A 29 1.20 7.63 7.19
CA GLU A 29 1.20 6.16 7.34
C GLU A 29 0.04 5.45 6.62
N SER A 30 -0.79 6.21 5.88
CA SER A 30 -1.95 5.64 5.17
C SER A 30 -1.60 4.83 3.91
N TYR A 31 -0.34 4.88 3.46
CA TYR A 31 0.10 4.25 2.21
C TYR A 31 1.43 3.53 2.36
N GLU A 32 1.58 2.44 1.63
CA GLU A 32 2.82 1.68 1.54
C GLU A 32 3.23 1.39 0.10
N PRO A 33 4.54 1.33 -0.19
CA PRO A 33 5.03 1.06 -1.54
C PRO A 33 4.87 -0.43 -1.88
N ARG A 34 4.19 -0.72 -3.00
CA ARG A 34 4.00 -2.07 -3.54
C ARG A 34 4.40 -2.18 -5.01
N CYS A 35 4.83 -3.38 -5.41
CA CYS A 35 4.97 -3.73 -6.83
C CYS A 35 3.60 -4.01 -7.46
N ARG A 36 3.52 -4.09 -8.79
CA ARG A 36 2.26 -4.33 -9.53
C ARG A 36 1.50 -5.54 -9.01
N ARG A 37 2.21 -6.65 -8.76
CA ARG A 37 1.61 -7.92 -8.31
C ARG A 37 1.00 -7.79 -6.91
N CYS A 38 1.76 -7.29 -5.94
CA CYS A 38 1.29 -7.13 -4.56
C CYS A 38 0.23 -6.03 -4.42
N TYR A 39 0.21 -5.05 -5.33
CA TYR A 39 -0.88 -4.07 -5.41
C TYR A 39 -2.19 -4.73 -5.85
N LEU A 40 -2.15 -5.56 -6.91
CA LEU A 40 -3.34 -6.26 -7.43
C LEU A 40 -3.89 -7.32 -6.47
N LEU A 41 -3.04 -7.94 -5.65
CA LEU A 41 -3.47 -8.88 -4.60
C LEU A 41 -4.19 -8.18 -3.44
N GLY A 42 -3.99 -6.87 -3.28
CA GLY A 42 -4.60 -6.09 -2.20
C GLY A 42 -4.29 -6.67 -0.82
N LYS A 43 -5.30 -6.75 0.05
CA LYS A 43 -5.14 -7.31 1.41
C LYS A 43 -4.87 -8.83 1.42
N ASN A 44 -5.06 -9.53 0.30
CA ASN A 44 -4.88 -10.99 0.20
C ASN A 44 -3.43 -11.42 -0.04
N VAL A 45 -2.47 -10.54 0.20
CA VAL A 45 -1.06 -10.89 0.08
C VAL A 45 -0.60 -11.47 1.42
N SER A 46 -0.38 -12.78 1.47
CA SER A 46 0.29 -13.42 2.61
C SER A 46 1.74 -12.93 2.62
N ALA A 47 2.13 -12.26 3.71
CA ALA A 47 3.50 -11.81 3.95
C ALA A 47 4.48 -13.00 3.92
#